data_AF-F7EX58-F1
#
_entry.id   AF-F7EX58-F1
#
_cell.length_a   1.000
_cell.length_b   1.000
_cell.length_c   1.000
_cell.angle_alpha   90.00
_cell.angle_beta   90.00
_cell.angle_gamma   90.00
#
_symmetry.space_group_name_H-M   'P 1'
#
loop_
_entity.id
_entity.type
_entity.pdbx_description
1 polymer ?
#
loop_
_entity_poly.entity_id
_entity_poly.type
_entity_poly.pdbx_seq_one_letter_code
_entity_poly.pdbx_strand_id
1 'polypeptide(L)'
;MVVGSDISRCPNTPWPTCRGYLHKRTHSGFVKGWRKRWFVLKHDGFLLYYKHRKDEGKWPPVDVIKLEGAEVDIDNSLGKPFVFNCMPQSGSRTFCLCATSNQEMKRWLEAMQKAARPVRQNHVWEDVTAHNSSLPPLAIKHPECLGLLHQLERSTDVWIQHYCILKDGCLYFYASIRSTQASGGLYLQGYSVIEQTHGFEQPVIELRPSSEEFKTFYFCAENKTENQRWIAALKTSIKKWLPLDQAIQEFMNRPLEETRM
;
A
#
# COMPACT_ATOMS: atom_id res chain seq x y z
N MET A 1 -12.46 -6.05 5.65
CA MET A 1 -11.20 -5.33 5.99
C MET A 1 -10.70 -4.64 4.74
N VAL A 2 -10.96 -3.33 4.60
CA VAL A 2 -10.33 -2.52 3.56
C VAL A 2 -9.05 -1.96 4.17
N VAL A 3 -7.96 -2.72 4.07
CA VAL A 3 -6.64 -2.29 4.56
C VAL A 3 -6.05 -1.34 3.52
N GLY A 4 -6.38 -0.06 3.64
CA GLY A 4 -5.57 0.99 3.04
C GLY A 4 -4.35 1.15 3.91
N SER A 5 -3.17 0.73 3.42
CA SER A 5 -1.90 0.74 4.15
C SER A 5 -1.94 0.02 5.51
N ASP A 6 -1.47 -1.23 5.55
CA ASP A 6 -1.24 -1.97 6.80
C ASP A 6 -0.26 -1.16 7.67
N ILE A 7 -0.79 -0.54 8.73
CA ILE A 7 -0.02 0.32 9.65
C ILE A 7 1.14 -0.45 10.29
N SER A 8 1.05 -1.78 10.34
CA SER A 8 1.96 -2.64 11.11
C SER A 8 3.07 -3.33 10.30
N ARG A 9 3.17 -3.14 8.98
CA ARG A 9 4.11 -3.92 8.15
C ARG A 9 4.83 -3.13 7.05
N CYS A 10 5.60 -2.12 7.42
CA CYS A 10 6.67 -1.43 6.67
C CYS A 10 6.28 -0.03 6.14
N PRO A 11 6.45 1.05 6.91
CA PRO A 11 6.34 2.40 6.40
C PRO A 11 7.65 2.77 5.71
N ASN A 12 7.55 3.01 4.41
CA ASN A 12 8.44 3.88 3.62
C ASN A 12 9.71 3.32 2.97
N THR A 13 9.99 2.02 2.97
CA THR A 13 10.53 1.44 1.73
C THR A 13 9.34 0.93 0.94
N PRO A 14 8.93 1.55 -0.19
CA PRO A 14 8.05 0.86 -1.09
C PRO A 14 8.75 -0.44 -1.48
N TRP A 15 8.33 -1.57 -0.90
CA TRP A 15 8.63 -2.87 -1.47
C TRP A 15 8.23 -2.74 -2.94
N PRO A 16 9.18 -2.87 -3.89
CA PRO A 16 8.87 -2.58 -5.28
C PRO A 16 7.72 -3.49 -5.66
N THR A 17 6.55 -2.89 -5.93
CA THR A 17 5.47 -3.71 -6.44
C THR A 17 5.66 -3.92 -7.93
N CYS A 18 5.69 -5.20 -8.30
CA CYS A 18 6.07 -5.64 -9.62
C CYS A 18 4.83 -6.22 -10.26
N ARG A 19 4.42 -5.60 -11.36
CA ARG A 19 3.27 -6.03 -12.16
C ARG A 19 3.70 -6.17 -13.59
N GLY A 20 3.19 -7.20 -14.24
CA GLY A 20 3.60 -7.49 -15.60
C GLY A 20 3.10 -8.83 -16.08
N TYR A 21 3.20 -9.03 -17.39
CA TYR A 21 2.96 -10.33 -17.97
C TYR A 21 4.21 -11.19 -17.86
N LEU A 22 4.06 -12.39 -17.29
CA LEU A 22 5.05 -13.45 -17.35
C LEU A 22 4.45 -14.68 -18.02
N HIS A 23 5.31 -15.47 -18.65
CA HIS A 23 4.94 -16.79 -19.12
C HIS A 23 5.20 -17.79 -18.02
N LYS A 24 4.15 -18.42 -17.50
CA LYS A 24 4.23 -19.49 -16.50
C LYS A 24 4.25 -20.85 -17.19
N ARG A 25 5.19 -21.71 -16.80
CA ARG A 25 5.23 -23.11 -17.25
C ARG A 25 4.08 -23.90 -16.61
N THR A 26 3.33 -24.62 -17.43
CA THR A 26 2.26 -25.51 -16.95
C THR A 26 2.80 -26.93 -16.77
N HIS A 27 2.47 -27.54 -15.63
CA HIS A 27 2.71 -28.96 -15.35
C HIS A 27 1.44 -29.82 -15.53
N SER A 28 0.32 -29.22 -15.94
CA SER A 28 -0.95 -29.92 -16.08
C SER A 28 -1.02 -30.69 -17.41
N GLY A 29 -1.04 -32.02 -17.33
CA GLY A 29 -1.31 -32.93 -18.47
C GLY A 29 -0.10 -33.25 -19.35
N PHE A 30 -0.39 -33.86 -20.51
CA PHE A 30 0.61 -34.34 -21.48
C PHE A 30 1.40 -33.23 -22.19
N VAL A 31 0.92 -31.98 -22.16
CA VAL A 31 1.57 -30.86 -22.86
C VAL A 31 2.24 -29.93 -21.84
N LYS A 32 3.56 -30.10 -21.68
CA LYS A 32 4.41 -29.09 -21.04
C LYS A 32 4.39 -27.84 -21.94
N GLY A 33 3.84 -26.74 -21.43
CA GLY A 33 3.67 -25.52 -22.22
C GLY A 33 3.89 -24.26 -21.38
N TRP A 34 3.92 -23.11 -22.06
CA TRP A 34 4.02 -21.79 -21.44
C TRP A 34 2.70 -21.05 -21.60
N ARG A 35 2.19 -20.47 -20.52
CA ARG A 35 0.97 -19.66 -20.55
C ARG A 35 1.25 -18.26 -20.04
N LYS A 36 0.92 -17.26 -20.85
CA LYS A 36 0.95 -15.86 -20.45
C LYS A 36 -0.07 -15.61 -19.34
N ARG A 37 0.36 -14.98 -18.24
CA ARG A 37 -0.45 -14.61 -17.08
C ARG A 37 -0.04 -13.23 -16.59
N TRP A 38 -1.00 -12.50 -16.02
CA TRP A 38 -0.74 -11.21 -15.40
C TRP A 38 -0.35 -11.44 -13.95
N PHE A 39 0.91 -11.17 -13.59
CA PHE A 39 1.41 -11.32 -12.24
C PHE A 39 1.41 -9.98 -11.50
N VAL A 40 1.16 -10.05 -10.21
CA VAL A 40 1.12 -8.92 -9.28
C VAL A 40 1.83 -9.34 -8.01
N LEU A 41 3.02 -8.82 -7.76
CA LEU A 41 3.64 -8.85 -6.44
C LEU A 41 3.08 -7.68 -5.62
N LYS A 42 2.47 -7.95 -4.48
CA LYS A 42 1.92 -6.95 -3.55
C LYS A 42 2.94 -6.60 -2.47
N HIS A 43 2.74 -5.45 -1.82
CA HIS A 43 3.62 -4.92 -0.77
C HIS A 43 3.72 -5.82 0.47
N ASP A 44 2.69 -6.63 0.74
CA ASP A 44 2.65 -7.59 1.84
C ASP A 44 3.47 -8.87 1.57
N GLY A 45 4.22 -8.91 0.45
CA GLY A 45 5.07 -10.03 0.06
C GLY A 45 4.31 -11.18 -0.61
N PHE A 46 3.06 -10.97 -1.01
CA PHE A 46 2.30 -11.97 -1.76
C PHE A 46 2.42 -11.76 -3.26
N LEU A 47 2.73 -12.83 -3.99
CA LEU A 47 2.70 -12.91 -5.44
C LEU A 47 1.38 -13.55 -5.89
N LEU A 48 0.60 -12.81 -6.66
CA LEU A 48 -0.68 -13.23 -7.22
C LEU A 48 -0.58 -13.30 -8.74
N TYR A 49 -1.41 -14.12 -9.39
CA TYR A 49 -1.57 -14.02 -10.83
C TYR A 49 -3.00 -14.23 -11.32
N TYR A 50 -3.29 -13.58 -12.44
CA TYR A 50 -4.58 -13.56 -13.11
C TYR A 50 -4.43 -14.05 -14.56
N LYS A 51 -5.56 -14.35 -15.22
CA LYS A 51 -5.54 -14.68 -16.65
C LYS A 51 -5.14 -13.45 -17.46
N HIS A 52 -5.70 -12.28 -17.16
CA HIS A 52 -5.44 -11.01 -17.84
C HIS A 52 -5.32 -9.84 -16.86
N ARG A 53 -4.69 -8.74 -17.30
CA ARG A 53 -4.59 -7.49 -16.51
C ARG A 53 -5.96 -6.96 -16.05
N LYS A 54 -6.98 -7.03 -16.92
CA LYS A 54 -8.34 -6.54 -16.63
C LYS A 54 -9.06 -7.29 -15.51
N ASP A 55 -8.56 -8.47 -15.10
CA ASP A 55 -9.16 -9.30 -14.06
C ASP A 55 -8.69 -8.87 -12.66
N GLU A 56 -7.57 -8.14 -12.56
CA GLU A 56 -7.08 -7.59 -11.28
C GLU A 56 -8.14 -6.66 -10.68
N GLY A 57 -8.54 -6.93 -9.44
CA GLY A 57 -9.58 -6.18 -8.72
C GLY A 57 -11.02 -6.50 -9.13
N LYS A 58 -11.25 -7.29 -10.20
CA LYS A 58 -12.59 -7.75 -10.61
C LYS A 58 -12.87 -9.19 -10.24
N TRP A 59 -11.87 -10.05 -10.36
CA TRP A 59 -11.99 -11.48 -10.10
C TRP A 59 -10.97 -11.91 -9.04
N PRO A 60 -11.23 -13.02 -8.33
CA PRO A 60 -10.21 -13.63 -7.50
C PRO A 60 -8.97 -14.00 -8.33
N PRO A 61 -7.77 -13.90 -7.74
CA PRO A 61 -6.54 -14.39 -8.36
C PRO A 61 -6.66 -15.90 -8.64
N VAL A 62 -5.98 -16.36 -9.69
CA VAL A 62 -5.91 -17.80 -10.00
C VAL A 62 -5.14 -18.55 -8.92
N ASP A 63 -4.15 -17.88 -8.32
CA ASP A 63 -3.33 -18.42 -7.24
C ASP A 63 -2.70 -17.27 -6.45
N VAL A 64 -2.35 -17.54 -5.20
CA VAL A 64 -1.75 -16.59 -4.26
C VAL A 64 -0.60 -17.27 -3.55
N ILE A 65 0.59 -16.68 -3.64
CA ILE A 65 1.84 -17.28 -3.17
C ILE A 65 2.48 -16.32 -2.17
N LYS A 66 2.72 -16.76 -0.94
CA LYS A 66 3.54 -15.99 0.01
C LYS A 66 5.02 -16.16 -0.37
N LEU A 67 5.72 -15.06 -0.62
CA LEU A 67 7.14 -15.11 -1.02
C LEU A 67 8.10 -15.12 0.16
N GLU A 68 7.70 -14.74 1.38
CA GLU A 68 8.57 -14.79 2.56
C GLU A 68 9.22 -16.19 2.68
N GLY A 69 10.55 -16.23 2.68
CA GLY A 69 11.35 -17.46 2.72
C GLY A 69 11.46 -18.22 1.39
N ALA A 70 10.89 -17.72 0.30
CA ALA A 70 10.96 -18.36 -1.01
C ALA A 70 12.37 -18.26 -1.63
N GLU A 71 12.75 -19.28 -2.41
CA GLU A 71 13.95 -19.25 -3.23
C GLU A 71 13.59 -18.75 -4.63
N VAL A 72 14.28 -17.71 -5.09
CA VAL A 72 14.03 -17.08 -6.40
C VAL A 72 15.35 -16.90 -7.14
N ASP A 73 15.52 -17.62 -8.25
CA ASP A 73 16.77 -17.63 -9.02
C ASP A 73 16.55 -17.91 -10.51
N ILE A 74 17.54 -17.52 -11.33
CA ILE A 74 17.57 -17.74 -12.77
C ILE A 74 17.68 -19.24 -13.07
N ASP A 75 16.98 -19.70 -14.11
CA ASP A 75 17.04 -21.08 -14.59
C ASP A 75 17.46 -21.13 -16.05
N ASN A 76 18.73 -21.47 -16.28
CA ASN A 76 19.30 -21.61 -17.62
C ASN A 76 19.13 -23.03 -18.19
N SER A 77 18.55 -23.98 -17.45
CA SER A 77 18.50 -25.40 -17.83
C SER A 77 17.56 -25.69 -19.01
N LEU A 78 16.62 -24.79 -19.31
CA LEU A 78 15.58 -25.01 -20.32
C LEU A 78 15.98 -24.55 -21.73
N GLY A 79 17.18 -24.01 -21.93
CA GLY A 79 17.63 -23.47 -23.22
C GLY A 79 16.78 -22.28 -23.73
N LYS A 80 15.92 -21.72 -22.88
CA LYS A 80 15.05 -20.58 -23.18
C LYS A 80 15.55 -19.36 -22.41
N PRO A 81 15.68 -18.19 -23.04
CA PRO A 81 16.16 -17.00 -22.35
C PRO A 81 15.13 -16.47 -21.35
N PHE A 82 15.64 -15.72 -20.37
CA PHE A 82 14.86 -14.96 -19.39
C PHE A 82 13.97 -15.81 -18.47
N VAL A 83 14.39 -17.04 -18.19
CA VAL A 83 13.68 -17.97 -17.32
C VAL A 83 14.23 -17.88 -15.90
N PHE A 84 13.33 -17.90 -14.93
CA PHE A 84 13.65 -17.96 -13.51
C PHE A 84 12.61 -18.80 -12.77
N ASN A 85 13.00 -19.36 -11.64
CA ASN A 85 12.16 -20.19 -10.79
C ASN A 85 11.87 -19.47 -9.47
N CYS A 86 10.67 -19.72 -8.94
CA CYS A 86 10.27 -19.30 -7.60
C CYS A 86 9.77 -20.54 -6.84
N MET A 87 10.44 -20.90 -5.76
CA MET A 87 10.09 -22.00 -4.88
C MET A 87 9.62 -21.44 -3.53
N PRO A 88 8.30 -21.45 -3.24
CA PRO A 88 7.78 -21.00 -1.95
C PRO A 88 8.27 -21.89 -0.82
N GLN A 89 8.52 -21.30 0.36
CA GLN A 89 8.99 -22.03 1.54
C GLN A 89 8.03 -23.16 1.97
N SER A 90 6.73 -23.02 1.69
CA SER A 90 5.72 -24.05 2.01
C SER A 90 5.92 -25.36 1.23
N GLY A 91 6.82 -25.41 0.25
CA GLY A 91 7.08 -26.59 -0.59
C GLY A 91 5.93 -26.93 -1.54
N SER A 92 4.91 -26.06 -1.65
CA SER A 92 3.66 -26.37 -2.35
C SER A 92 3.84 -26.61 -3.84
N ARG A 93 4.73 -25.84 -4.50
CA ARG A 93 5.03 -25.95 -5.93
C ARG A 93 6.15 -25.00 -6.35
N THR A 94 7.08 -25.48 -7.20
CA THR A 94 8.00 -24.56 -7.91
C THR A 94 7.31 -23.91 -9.11
N PHE A 95 7.40 -22.58 -9.20
CA PHE A 95 6.87 -21.78 -10.29
C PHE A 95 8.00 -21.44 -11.26
N CYS A 96 7.99 -22.07 -12.43
CA CYS A 96 8.90 -21.73 -13.52
C CYS A 96 8.29 -20.64 -14.40
N LEU A 97 8.95 -19.47 -14.43
CA LEU A 97 8.48 -18.23 -15.01
C LEU A 97 9.45 -17.74 -16.09
N CYS A 98 8.94 -17.03 -17.09
CA CYS A 98 9.73 -16.51 -18.19
C CYS A 98 9.28 -15.10 -18.55
N ALA A 99 10.22 -14.15 -18.46
CA ALA A 99 10.00 -12.75 -18.80
C ALA A 99 10.14 -12.49 -20.31
N THR A 100 9.69 -11.34 -20.78
CA THR A 100 9.78 -10.95 -22.20
C THR A 100 11.13 -10.33 -22.59
N SER A 101 11.93 -9.93 -21.61
CA SER A 101 13.26 -9.34 -21.81
C SER A 101 14.15 -9.57 -20.59
N ASN A 102 15.46 -9.38 -20.76
CA ASN A 102 16.41 -9.41 -19.65
C ASN A 102 16.11 -8.34 -18.59
N GLN A 103 15.69 -7.15 -19.03
CA GLN A 103 15.34 -6.05 -18.13
C GLN A 103 14.15 -6.41 -17.24
N GLU A 104 13.10 -6.99 -17.82
CA GLU A 104 11.95 -7.46 -17.06
C GLU A 104 12.32 -8.61 -16.13
N MET A 105 13.16 -9.56 -16.56
CA MET A 105 13.64 -10.63 -15.68
C MET A 105 14.38 -10.07 -14.46
N LYS A 106 15.35 -9.17 -14.67
CA LYS A 106 16.10 -8.54 -13.57
C LYS A 106 15.17 -7.80 -12.61
N ARG A 107 14.22 -7.01 -13.15
CA ARG A 107 13.21 -6.30 -12.37
C ARG A 107 12.39 -7.26 -11.50
N TRP A 108 11.93 -8.37 -12.06
CA TRP A 108 11.17 -9.39 -11.31
C TRP A 108 12.02 -10.08 -10.24
N LEU A 109 13.26 -10.48 -10.56
CA LEU A 109 14.18 -11.11 -9.62
C LEU A 109 14.46 -10.18 -8.43
N GLU A 110 14.84 -8.93 -8.68
CA GLU A 110 15.11 -7.95 -7.63
C GLU A 110 13.89 -7.75 -6.71
N ALA A 111 12.69 -7.62 -7.29
CA ALA A 111 11.47 -7.41 -6.51
C ALA A 111 11.09 -8.65 -5.69
N MET A 112 11.15 -9.84 -6.30
CA MET A 112 10.78 -11.10 -5.64
C MET A 112 11.80 -11.53 -4.58
N GLN A 113 13.11 -11.33 -4.82
CA GLN A 113 14.15 -11.62 -3.83
C GLN A 113 14.05 -10.71 -2.60
N LYS A 114 13.73 -9.42 -2.80
CA LYS A 114 13.41 -8.49 -1.70
C LYS A 114 12.19 -8.96 -0.90
N ALA A 115 11.11 -9.35 -1.58
CA ALA A 115 9.91 -9.87 -0.94
C ALA A 115 10.15 -11.22 -0.22
N ALA A 116 11.12 -12.01 -0.68
CA ALA A 116 11.48 -13.27 -0.05
C ALA A 116 12.30 -13.10 1.24
N ARG A 117 13.03 -12.01 1.36
CA ARG A 117 13.86 -11.68 2.53
C ARG A 117 13.48 -10.31 3.06
N PRO A 118 12.27 -10.16 3.64
CA PRO A 118 11.84 -8.87 4.13
C PRO A 118 12.75 -8.42 5.27
N VAL A 119 13.45 -7.30 5.06
CA VAL A 119 14.14 -6.58 6.12
C VAL A 119 13.07 -5.99 7.04
N ARG A 120 12.97 -6.52 8.25
CA ARG A 120 12.19 -5.88 9.32
C ARG A 120 13.00 -4.71 9.85
N GLN A 121 12.98 -3.58 9.15
CA GLN A 121 13.25 -2.31 9.81
C GLN A 121 11.94 -1.96 10.51
N ASN A 122 11.85 -2.25 11.81
CA ASN A 122 10.83 -1.62 12.64
C ASN A 122 11.17 -0.13 12.64
N HIS A 123 10.64 0.60 11.66
CA HIS A 123 10.78 2.04 11.64
C HIS A 123 10.11 2.53 12.92
N VAL A 124 10.76 3.43 13.67
CA VAL A 124 10.23 4.03 14.91
C VAL A 124 8.76 4.47 14.77
N TRP A 125 8.36 4.87 13.57
CA TRP A 125 6.99 5.22 13.20
C TRP A 125 5.97 4.10 13.34
N GLU A 126 6.31 2.84 13.05
CA GLU A 126 5.43 1.68 13.28
C GLU A 126 5.10 1.51 14.75
N ASP A 127 6.10 1.61 15.61
CA ASP A 127 5.90 1.47 17.05
C ASP A 127 4.99 2.60 17.58
N VAL A 128 5.18 3.82 17.08
CA VAL A 128 4.35 4.98 17.43
C VAL A 128 2.91 4.82 16.93
N THR A 129 2.71 4.38 15.69
CA THR A 129 1.37 4.26 15.10
C THR A 129 0.63 3.04 15.63
N ALA A 130 1.34 1.92 15.86
CA ALA A 130 0.81 0.76 16.56
C ALA A 130 0.39 1.14 17.98
N HIS A 131 1.23 1.87 18.72
CA HIS A 131 0.87 2.38 20.04
C HIS A 131 -0.38 3.26 19.97
N ASN A 132 -0.41 4.28 19.11
CA ASN A 132 -1.58 5.17 18.96
C ASN A 132 -2.85 4.39 18.58
N SER A 133 -2.75 3.38 17.71
CA SER A 133 -3.89 2.55 17.32
C SER A 133 -4.46 1.73 18.49
N SER A 134 -3.65 1.42 19.51
CA SER A 134 -4.08 0.71 20.72
C SER A 134 -4.73 1.61 21.78
N LEU A 135 -4.70 2.93 21.57
CA LEU A 135 -5.27 3.90 22.50
C LEU A 135 -6.73 4.23 22.16
N PRO A 136 -7.57 4.55 23.17
CA PRO A 136 -8.89 5.13 22.92
C PRO A 136 -8.75 6.54 22.31
N PRO A 137 -9.77 7.04 21.58
CA PRO A 137 -9.72 8.32 20.88
C PRO A 137 -9.22 9.50 21.72
N LEU A 138 -9.70 9.59 22.97
CA LEU A 138 -9.39 10.70 23.88
C LEU A 138 -8.00 10.60 24.53
N ALA A 139 -7.31 9.46 24.40
CA ALA A 139 -5.95 9.29 24.92
C ALA A 139 -4.88 9.76 23.91
N ILE A 140 -5.21 9.89 22.62
CA ILE A 140 -4.30 10.44 21.62
C ILE A 140 -4.09 11.93 21.88
N LYS A 141 -2.84 12.32 22.16
CA LYS A 141 -2.47 13.70 22.49
C LYS A 141 -2.24 14.55 21.22
N HIS A 142 -2.72 15.79 21.28
CA HIS A 142 -2.56 16.82 20.24
C HIS A 142 -2.90 16.33 18.82
N PRO A 143 -4.11 15.82 18.59
CA PRO A 143 -4.56 15.49 17.23
C PRO A 143 -4.69 16.78 16.40
N GLU A 144 -4.34 16.70 15.11
CA GLU A 144 -4.45 17.81 14.16
C GLU A 144 -5.90 18.04 13.75
N CYS A 145 -6.69 16.95 13.69
CA CYS A 145 -8.13 16.98 13.47
C CYS A 145 -8.75 15.73 14.11
N LEU A 146 -10.01 15.85 14.53
CA LEU A 146 -10.82 14.73 15.02
C LEU A 146 -12.29 14.99 14.73
N GLY A 147 -13.10 13.94 14.66
CA GLY A 147 -14.53 14.05 14.39
C GLY A 147 -15.06 12.95 13.49
N LEU A 148 -16.32 13.08 13.07
CA LEU A 148 -16.98 12.09 12.24
C LEU A 148 -16.61 12.27 10.76
N LEU A 149 -16.30 11.16 10.08
CA LEU A 149 -16.19 11.07 8.63
C LEU A 149 -16.93 9.83 8.15
N HIS A 150 -17.60 9.95 7.01
CA HIS A 150 -18.16 8.81 6.30
C HIS A 150 -17.19 8.40 5.20
N GLN A 151 -16.85 7.12 5.13
CA GLN A 151 -15.99 6.54 4.10
C GLN A 151 -16.83 5.74 3.10
N LEU A 152 -16.63 5.95 1.81
CA LEU A 152 -17.31 5.18 0.76
C LEU A 152 -16.68 3.79 0.60
N GLU A 153 -17.46 2.74 0.83
CA GLU A 153 -17.11 1.37 0.50
C GLU A 153 -17.49 1.04 -0.95
N ARG A 154 -16.52 1.18 -1.88
CA ARG A 154 -16.72 0.96 -3.33
C ARG A 154 -17.26 -0.40 -3.75
N SER A 155 -17.14 -1.45 -2.93
CA SER A 155 -17.68 -2.78 -3.25
C SER A 155 -19.19 -2.87 -3.04
N THR A 156 -19.74 -2.08 -2.13
CA THR A 156 -21.15 -2.10 -1.72
C THR A 156 -21.87 -0.78 -2.03
N ASP A 157 -21.12 0.26 -2.38
CA ASP A 157 -21.58 1.64 -2.57
C ASP A 157 -22.25 2.23 -1.31
N VAL A 158 -21.80 1.77 -0.13
CA VAL A 158 -22.31 2.20 1.17
C VAL A 158 -21.32 3.15 1.84
N TRP A 159 -21.85 4.21 2.47
CA TRP A 159 -21.08 5.13 3.30
C TRP A 159 -21.05 4.64 4.74
N ILE A 160 -19.87 4.36 5.27
CA ILE A 160 -19.68 3.88 6.65
C ILE A 160 -19.14 5.03 7.49
N GLN A 161 -19.81 5.35 8.60
CA GLN A 161 -19.36 6.39 9.52
C GLN A 161 -18.27 5.85 10.45
N HIS A 162 -17.22 6.66 10.63
CA HIS A 162 -16.16 6.44 11.61
C HIS A 162 -15.96 7.69 12.47
N TYR A 163 -15.57 7.49 13.73
CA TYR A 163 -14.91 8.55 14.48
C TYR A 163 -13.44 8.54 14.12
N CYS A 164 -12.97 9.61 13.50
CA CYS A 164 -11.64 9.70 12.93
C CYS A 164 -10.75 10.59 13.78
N ILE A 165 -9.46 10.24 13.86
CA ILE A 165 -8.42 11.08 14.42
C ILE A 165 -7.30 11.21 13.40
N LEU A 166 -6.90 12.44 13.07
CA LEU A 166 -5.74 12.75 12.26
C LEU A 166 -4.58 13.16 13.16
N LYS A 167 -3.47 12.43 13.06
CA LYS A 167 -2.25 12.74 13.78
C LYS A 167 -1.03 12.29 13.00
N ASP A 168 -0.12 13.23 12.77
CA ASP A 168 1.22 12.98 12.24
C ASP A 168 1.20 12.19 10.91
N GLY A 169 0.37 12.63 9.95
CA GLY A 169 0.21 11.97 8.65
C GLY A 169 -0.58 10.66 8.68
N CYS A 170 -1.19 10.31 9.82
CA CYS A 170 -1.96 9.08 9.99
C CYS A 170 -3.42 9.41 10.33
N LEU A 171 -4.36 8.77 9.63
CA LEU A 171 -5.79 8.86 9.89
C LEU A 171 -6.25 7.57 10.57
N TYR A 172 -6.63 7.62 11.84
CA TYR A 172 -7.11 6.49 12.64
C TYR A 172 -8.63 6.42 12.59
N PHE A 173 -9.19 5.24 12.38
CA PHE A 173 -10.63 4.98 12.35
C PHE A 173 -11.07 4.26 13.61
N TYR A 174 -12.07 4.80 14.28
CA TYR A 174 -12.73 4.16 15.41
C TYR A 174 -14.19 3.90 15.07
N ALA A 175 -14.74 2.80 15.57
CA ALA A 175 -16.17 2.51 15.44
C ALA A 175 -17.03 3.55 16.18
N SER A 176 -16.52 4.11 17.29
CA SER A 176 -17.13 5.24 17.99
C SER A 176 -16.12 5.97 18.87
N ILE A 177 -16.51 7.12 19.44
CA ILE A 177 -15.70 7.83 20.44
C ILE A 177 -15.43 7.01 21.72
N ARG A 178 -16.24 5.97 21.99
CA ARG A 178 -16.10 5.08 23.17
C ARG A 178 -15.24 3.84 22.89
N SER A 179 -14.77 3.65 21.66
CA SER A 179 -13.89 2.53 21.32
C SER A 179 -12.59 2.61 22.12
N THR A 180 -12.07 1.45 22.53
CA THR A 180 -10.82 1.36 23.30
C THR A 180 -9.56 1.34 22.43
N GLN A 181 -9.72 1.09 21.13
CA GLN A 181 -8.66 1.02 20.13
C GLN A 181 -9.23 1.34 18.74
N ALA A 182 -8.36 1.69 17.80
CA ALA A 182 -8.73 1.93 16.41
C ALA A 182 -9.14 0.61 15.73
N SER A 183 -10.17 0.66 14.90
CA SER A 183 -10.56 -0.44 14.00
C SER A 183 -9.69 -0.51 12.74
N GLY A 184 -8.91 0.53 12.46
CA GLY A 184 -8.00 0.62 11.32
C GLY A 184 -7.46 2.03 11.17
N GLY A 185 -6.79 2.29 10.05
CA GLY A 185 -6.34 3.63 9.70
C GLY A 185 -5.66 3.68 8.34
N LEU A 186 -5.20 4.88 7.96
CA LEU A 186 -4.47 5.15 6.73
C LEU A 186 -3.19 5.93 7.03
N TYR A 187 -2.08 5.54 6.39
CA TYR A 187 -0.94 6.41 6.16
C TYR A 187 -1.24 7.33 4.98
N LEU A 188 -1.12 8.63 5.20
CA LEU A 188 -1.47 9.65 4.21
C LEU A 188 -0.25 10.14 3.41
N GLN A 189 0.96 9.68 3.74
CA GLN A 189 2.16 10.05 3.02
C GLN A 189 2.04 9.69 1.53
N GLY A 190 2.33 10.65 0.66
CA GLY A 190 2.21 10.49 -0.79
C GLY A 190 0.77 10.51 -1.34
N TYR A 191 -0.26 10.69 -0.50
CA TYR A 191 -1.62 10.96 -0.95
C TYR A 191 -1.82 12.44 -1.25
N SER A 192 -2.63 12.72 -2.27
CA SER A 192 -3.15 14.04 -2.58
C SER A 192 -4.59 14.16 -2.10
N VAL A 193 -4.94 15.31 -1.52
CA VAL A 193 -6.30 15.62 -1.07
C VAL A 193 -7.00 16.49 -2.10
N ILE A 194 -8.04 15.95 -2.74
CA ILE A 194 -8.82 16.62 -3.78
C ILE A 194 -10.26 16.74 -3.30
N GLU A 195 -10.86 17.92 -3.46
CA GLU A 195 -12.29 18.09 -3.24
C GLU A 195 -13.03 17.83 -4.54
N GLN A 196 -13.99 16.91 -4.53
CA GLN A 196 -14.81 16.54 -5.67
C GLN A 196 -16.28 16.81 -5.38
N THR A 197 -16.95 17.52 -6.29
CA THR A 197 -18.41 17.75 -6.25
C THR A 197 -19.15 17.01 -7.38
N HIS A 198 -18.43 16.60 -8.43
CA HIS A 198 -19.04 15.92 -9.57
C HIS A 198 -19.43 14.48 -9.22
N GLY A 199 -20.73 14.18 -9.33
CA GLY A 199 -21.30 12.84 -9.13
C GLY A 199 -21.75 12.54 -7.70
N PHE A 200 -21.66 13.49 -6.77
CA PHE A 200 -22.10 13.33 -5.39
C PHE A 200 -23.03 14.49 -4.98
N GLU A 201 -24.01 14.22 -4.11
CA GLU A 201 -24.96 15.24 -3.61
C GLU A 201 -24.30 16.28 -2.69
N GLN A 202 -23.15 15.92 -2.12
CA GLN A 202 -22.36 16.76 -1.21
C GLN A 202 -20.88 16.73 -1.62
N PRO A 203 -20.07 17.72 -1.23
CA PRO A 203 -18.64 17.68 -1.49
C PRO A 203 -17.99 16.44 -0.89
N VAL A 204 -17.10 15.80 -1.63
CA VAL A 204 -16.38 14.58 -1.22
C VAL A 204 -14.88 14.86 -1.22
N ILE A 205 -14.21 14.40 -0.17
CA ILE A 205 -12.75 14.38 -0.04
C ILE A 205 -12.23 13.13 -0.73
N GLU A 206 -11.58 13.29 -1.86
CA GLU A 206 -10.83 12.22 -2.52
C GLU A 206 -9.38 12.24 -2.04
N LEU A 207 -8.97 11.16 -1.36
CA LEU A 207 -7.57 10.85 -1.10
C LEU A 207 -7.03 9.98 -2.24
N ARG A 208 -6.27 10.59 -3.13
CA ARG A 208 -5.68 9.93 -4.30
C ARG A 208 -4.19 9.63 -4.08
N PRO A 209 -3.74 8.37 -4.17
CA PRO A 209 -2.33 8.06 -4.05
C PRO A 209 -1.55 8.50 -5.30
N SER A 210 -0.26 8.76 -5.13
CA SER A 210 0.68 9.05 -6.24
C SER A 210 0.97 7.83 -7.13
N SER A 211 0.75 6.62 -6.60
CA SER A 211 1.01 5.36 -7.27
C SER A 211 -0.29 4.58 -7.46
N GLU A 212 -0.53 4.01 -8.65
CA GLU A 212 -1.69 3.14 -8.97
C GLU A 212 -1.77 1.88 -8.09
N GLU A 213 -0.76 1.67 -7.26
CA GLU A 213 -0.57 0.50 -6.42
C GLU A 213 -1.38 0.58 -5.12
N PHE A 214 -1.69 1.81 -4.70
CA PHE A 214 -2.51 2.09 -3.54
C PHE A 214 -3.94 2.44 -3.96
N LYS A 215 -4.87 2.28 -3.02
CA LYS A 215 -6.29 2.54 -3.25
C LYS A 215 -6.60 4.04 -3.07
N THR A 216 -7.46 4.58 -3.94
CA THR A 216 -8.13 5.87 -3.72
C THR A 216 -9.24 5.73 -2.69
N PHE A 217 -9.30 6.66 -1.74
CA PHE A 217 -10.35 6.72 -0.72
C PHE A 217 -11.22 7.95 -0.91
N TYR A 218 -12.49 7.82 -0.56
CA TYR A 218 -13.48 8.89 -0.65
C TYR A 218 -14.12 9.06 0.73
N PHE A 219 -14.14 10.30 1.21
CA PHE A 219 -14.74 10.66 2.48
C PHE A 219 -15.70 11.83 2.35
N CYS A 220 -16.69 11.94 3.23
CA CYS A 220 -17.43 13.18 3.43
C CYS A 220 -17.69 13.42 4.91
N ALA A 221 -17.71 14.69 5.31
CA ALA A 221 -18.10 15.09 6.65
C ALA A 221 -19.61 15.40 6.71
N GLU A 222 -20.14 15.65 7.90
CA GLU A 222 -21.58 15.89 8.12
C GLU A 222 -22.11 17.16 7.43
N ASN A 223 -21.25 18.14 7.19
CA ASN A 223 -21.60 19.40 6.54
C ASN A 223 -20.39 20.02 5.83
N LYS A 224 -20.64 21.06 5.02
CA LYS A 224 -19.61 21.75 4.24
C LYS A 224 -18.48 22.34 5.08
N THR A 225 -18.79 22.88 6.26
CA THR A 225 -17.80 23.49 7.16
C THR A 225 -16.84 22.43 7.70
N GLU A 226 -17.37 21.32 8.22
CA GLU A 226 -16.55 20.21 8.69
C GLU A 226 -15.74 19.58 7.56
N ASN A 227 -16.31 19.50 6.36
CA ASN A 227 -15.61 18.98 5.18
C ASN A 227 -14.38 19.83 4.84
N GLN A 228 -14.54 21.15 4.80
CA GLN A 228 -13.42 22.08 4.58
C GLN A 228 -12.38 22.00 5.69
N ARG A 229 -12.81 21.85 6.96
CA ARG A 229 -11.92 21.65 8.11
C ARG A 229 -11.06 20.40 7.92
N TRP A 230 -11.67 19.28 7.54
CA TRP A 230 -10.96 18.03 7.25
C TRP A 230 -10.00 18.15 6.06
N ILE A 231 -10.42 18.76 4.95
CA ILE A 231 -9.56 18.98 3.77
C ILE A 231 -8.31 19.79 4.16
N ALA A 232 -8.48 20.89 4.90
CA ALA A 232 -7.38 21.73 5.33
C ALA A 232 -6.40 20.98 6.26
N ALA A 233 -6.94 20.23 7.22
CA ALA A 233 -6.13 19.46 8.15
C ALA A 233 -5.37 18.32 7.44
N LEU A 234 -6.03 17.56 6.57
CA LEU A 234 -5.41 16.48 5.79
C LEU A 234 -4.28 17.02 4.90
N LYS A 235 -4.52 18.13 4.17
CA LYS A 235 -3.49 18.78 3.35
C LYS A 235 -2.29 19.23 4.18
N THR A 236 -2.55 19.79 5.36
CA THR A 236 -1.49 20.27 6.26
C THR A 236 -0.68 19.11 6.83
N SER A 237 -1.35 18.05 7.29
CA SER A 237 -0.72 16.85 7.86
C SER A 237 0.16 16.13 6.85
N ILE A 238 -0.33 15.95 5.61
CA ILE A 238 0.44 15.32 4.53
C ILE A 238 1.70 16.12 4.18
N LYS A 239 1.59 17.46 4.09
CA LYS A 239 2.71 18.32 3.72
C LYS A 239 3.87 18.33 4.72
N LYS A 240 3.63 18.00 5.99
CA LYS A 240 4.70 17.86 6.99
C LYS A 240 5.68 16.72 6.66
N TRP A 241 5.25 15.78 5.82
CA TRP A 241 6.02 14.62 5.43
C TRP A 241 6.58 14.81 4.02
N LEU A 242 7.85 15.22 3.96
CA LEU A 242 8.60 15.24 2.71
C LEU A 242 9.24 13.87 2.46
N PRO A 243 9.30 13.40 1.20
CA PRO A 243 10.24 12.37 0.77
C PRO A 243 11.64 12.65 1.32
N LEU A 244 12.37 11.61 1.73
CA LEU A 244 13.68 11.75 2.39
C LEU A 244 14.65 12.63 1.58
N ASP A 245 14.64 12.52 0.26
CA ASP A 245 15.42 13.35 -0.66
C ASP A 245 15.06 14.83 -0.58
N GLN A 246 13.77 15.17 -0.52
CA GLN A 246 13.30 16.54 -0.33
C GLN A 246 13.61 17.05 1.08
N ALA A 247 13.46 16.21 2.10
CA ALA A 247 13.82 16.57 3.48
C ALA A 247 15.33 16.82 3.63
N ILE A 248 16.17 16.00 2.98
CA ILE A 248 17.63 16.21 2.92
C ILE A 248 17.94 17.49 2.14
N GLN A 249 17.30 17.73 0.99
CA GLN A 249 17.49 18.97 0.24
C GLN A 249 17.08 20.21 1.04
N GLU A 250 15.93 20.19 1.70
CA GLU A 250 15.52 21.28 2.59
C GLU A 250 16.51 21.47 3.75
N PHE A 251 16.95 20.38 4.39
CA PHE A 251 17.95 20.44 5.45
C PHE A 251 19.28 21.03 4.95
N MET A 252 19.75 20.63 3.76
CA MET A 252 20.97 21.19 3.15
C MET A 252 20.79 22.63 2.68
N ASN A 253 19.57 23.05 2.34
CA ASN A 253 19.26 24.41 1.90
C ASN A 253 18.87 25.35 3.04
N ARG A 254 18.72 24.86 4.28
CA ARG A 254 18.51 25.73 5.44
C ARG A 254 19.77 26.59 5.63
N PRO A 255 19.63 27.92 5.76
CA PRO A 255 20.74 28.74 6.22
C PRO A 255 21.25 28.17 7.54
N LEU A 256 22.58 28.05 7.68
CA LEU A 256 23.22 27.75 8.96
C LEU A 256 22.78 28.87 9.94
N GLU A 257 21.75 28.61 10.73
CA GLU A 257 21.40 29.50 11.83
C GLU A 257 22.60 29.53 12.77
N GLU A 258 23.23 30.71 12.82
CA GLU A 258 24.33 31.04 13.70
C GLU A 258 24.01 30.52 15.09
N THR A 259 24.74 29.49 15.51
CA THR A 259 24.70 28.98 16.87
C THR A 259 25.27 30.08 17.76
N ARG A 260 24.44 31.04 18.17
CA ARG A 260 24.80 31.98 19.23
C ARG A 260 24.75 31.17 20.53
N MET A 261 25.95 30.98 21.10
CA MET A 261 26.18 30.43 22.44
C MET A 261 25.35 31.14 23.50
#